data_AF-A0A4U3EW10-F1
#
_entry.id   AF-A0A4U3EW10-F1
#
_cell.length_a   1.000
_cell.length_b   1.000
_cell.length_c   1.000
_cell.angle_alpha   90.00
_cell.angle_beta   90.00
_cell.angle_gamma   90.00
#
_symmetry.space_group_name_H-M   'P 1'
#
loop_
_entity.id
_entity.type
_entity.pdbx_description
1 polymer ?
#
loop_
_entity_poly.entity_id
_entity_poly.type
_entity_poly.pdbx_seq_one_letter_code
_entity_poly.pdbx_strand_id
1 'polypeptide(L)'
;MRLVTVCILSSNFLSITQASQQSIVESSNGVSINNPFNISESNINNVLLEIKQGIQRDKQQDSSQIFSTNKMDDAKTKNGIYDYIVLDSNYIYSYEESPNQTPKLDIQKFDSNSLLTPKNQSTVSDNVYTNKSLATSLVAAGSPFVIGDGIGGRQNIVKTGGYLSTKLHLPNETQVEEEIAAYNYSGFSAGTYEADMGLVYDSSVGPGSSSKGWKPTMVVKKGTSVASSSDLIAGYSNVQAANAYSPDSDVVLYVWHNYEGKVRMKITGTAICTDQGCSHTQKTALTTIMETASSSLNISNLDKWKLLSTVVSSANKGKNKAVYSSIKVDDNPVPSSAFSTPLTEKTTITRDANNTVTITVSG
;
A
#
# COMPACT_ATOMS: atom_id res chain seq x y z
N MET A 1 -4.60 8.78 23.30
CA MET A 1 -5.64 8.43 22.31
C MET A 1 -4.88 7.89 21.10
N ARG A 2 -4.98 6.59 20.81
CA ARG A 2 -4.24 5.91 19.75
C ARG A 2 -5.27 5.54 18.68
N LEU A 3 -4.97 5.90 17.43
CA LEU A 3 -5.75 5.56 16.25
C LEU A 3 -5.08 4.35 15.60
N VAL A 4 -5.77 3.22 15.50
CA VAL A 4 -5.28 2.01 14.83
C VAL A 4 -6.17 1.79 13.63
N THR A 5 -5.63 2.05 12.43
CA THR A 5 -6.34 1.86 11.15
C THR A 5 -5.82 0.61 10.45
N VAL A 6 -6.69 -0.38 10.21
CA VAL A 6 -6.35 -1.64 9.54
C VAL A 6 -7.29 -1.88 8.37
N CYS A 7 -6.72 -2.15 7.18
CA CYS A 7 -7.49 -2.50 5.98
C CYS A 7 -7.53 -4.01 5.77
N ILE A 8 -8.72 -4.59 5.61
CA ILE A 8 -8.91 -6.03 5.32
C ILE A 8 -9.69 -6.21 4.01
N LEU A 9 -9.46 -7.27 3.23
CA LEU A 9 -10.12 -7.51 1.94
C LEU A 9 -10.90 -8.82 2.00
N SER A 10 -12.23 -8.73 1.95
CA SER A 10 -13.10 -9.91 1.94
C SER A 10 -13.47 -10.29 0.50
N SER A 11 -13.57 -11.60 0.23
CA SER A 11 -14.00 -12.12 -1.09
C SER A 11 -15.27 -12.95 -0.92
N ASN A 12 -16.42 -12.42 -1.35
CA ASN A 12 -17.67 -13.19 -1.45
C ASN A 12 -18.44 -12.82 -2.72
N PHE A 13 -18.90 -13.85 -3.43
CA PHE A 13 -19.80 -13.73 -4.59
C PHE A 13 -21.23 -13.50 -4.11
N LEU A 14 -21.98 -12.62 -4.80
CA LEU A 14 -23.43 -12.53 -4.61
C LEU A 14 -24.20 -12.16 -5.88
N SER A 15 -25.32 -12.86 -6.05
CA SER A 15 -26.39 -12.58 -7.01
C SER A 15 -27.30 -11.45 -6.49
N ILE A 16 -27.77 -10.58 -7.38
CA ILE A 16 -28.60 -9.42 -7.02
C ILE A 16 -30.04 -9.64 -7.50
N THR A 17 -31.00 -9.46 -6.58
CA THR A 17 -32.40 -9.12 -6.88
C THR A 17 -32.71 -7.80 -6.16
N GLN A 18 -33.31 -6.82 -6.86
CA GLN A 18 -33.58 -5.47 -6.35
C GLN A 18 -34.87 -5.35 -5.52
N ALA A 19 -34.81 -4.56 -4.45
CA ALA A 19 -35.83 -3.58 -4.05
C ALA A 19 -35.25 -2.57 -3.04
N SER A 20 -35.72 -1.32 -3.09
CA SER A 20 -35.22 -0.14 -2.38
C SER A 20 -35.95 0.15 -1.06
N GLN A 21 -35.20 0.40 0.01
CA GLN A 21 -35.55 1.27 1.16
C GLN A 21 -34.30 1.46 2.03
N GLN A 22 -33.93 2.70 2.32
CA GLN A 22 -32.79 3.04 3.18
C GLN A 22 -33.18 2.73 4.62
N SER A 23 -32.64 1.66 5.21
CA SER A 23 -32.91 1.26 6.59
C SER A 23 -31.62 1.34 7.41
N ILE A 24 -31.66 2.13 8.48
CA ILE A 24 -30.73 1.97 9.59
C ILE A 24 -31.22 0.71 10.31
N VAL A 25 -30.45 -0.37 10.23
CA VAL A 25 -30.77 -1.63 10.89
C VAL A 25 -29.83 -1.77 12.08
N GLU A 26 -30.36 -1.73 13.30
CA GLU A 26 -29.62 -2.24 14.45
C GLU A 26 -29.48 -3.76 14.28
N SER A 27 -28.26 -4.25 14.03
CA SER A 27 -28.02 -5.69 14.00
C SER A 27 -27.93 -6.27 15.42
N SER A 28 -28.14 -7.57 15.50
CA SER A 28 -28.09 -8.45 16.68
C SER A 28 -26.77 -8.44 17.49
N ASN A 29 -25.78 -7.64 17.11
CA ASN A 29 -24.43 -7.65 17.68
C ASN A 29 -23.99 -6.34 18.36
N GLY A 30 -24.93 -5.42 18.62
CA GLY A 30 -24.64 -4.15 19.29
C GLY A 30 -23.81 -3.17 18.45
N VAL A 31 -23.82 -3.32 17.12
CA VAL A 31 -23.18 -2.42 16.15
C VAL A 31 -24.27 -1.65 15.41
N SER A 32 -24.16 -0.33 15.37
CA SER A 32 -25.02 0.54 14.57
C SER A 32 -24.58 0.47 13.11
N ILE A 33 -25.46 0.00 12.22
CA ILE A 33 -25.11 -0.20 10.81
C ILE A 33 -25.91 0.73 9.91
N ASN A 34 -25.20 1.49 9.09
CA ASN A 34 -25.74 2.27 8.00
C ASN A 34 -25.60 1.46 6.70
N ASN A 35 -26.68 0.79 6.29
CA ASN A 35 -26.73 -0.08 5.11
C ASN A 35 -27.65 0.49 4.03
N PRO A 36 -27.25 1.57 3.33
CA PRO A 36 -28.08 2.19 2.30
C PRO A 36 -28.22 1.35 1.03
N PHE A 37 -27.46 0.24 0.91
CA PHE A 37 -27.40 -0.60 -0.30
C PHE A 37 -28.04 -1.97 -0.13
N ASN A 38 -28.74 -2.22 0.99
CA ASN A 38 -29.42 -3.50 1.26
C ASN A 38 -28.49 -4.72 1.14
N ILE A 39 -27.25 -4.58 1.61
CA ILE A 39 -26.32 -5.71 1.72
C ILE A 39 -26.93 -6.76 2.65
N SER A 40 -26.80 -8.04 2.29
CA SER A 40 -27.34 -9.13 3.09
C SER A 40 -26.72 -9.15 4.50
N GLU A 41 -27.53 -9.51 5.49
CA GLU A 41 -27.07 -9.63 6.88
C GLU A 41 -25.93 -10.65 7.01
N SER A 42 -25.95 -11.71 6.20
CA SER A 42 -24.85 -12.70 6.14
C SER A 42 -23.51 -12.07 5.76
N ASN A 43 -23.51 -11.16 4.78
CA ASN A 43 -22.28 -10.48 4.34
C ASN A 43 -21.78 -9.51 5.38
N ILE A 44 -22.69 -8.72 5.96
CA ILE A 44 -22.34 -7.78 7.03
C ILE A 44 -21.76 -8.53 8.23
N ASN A 45 -22.34 -9.65 8.62
CA ASN A 45 -21.83 -10.47 9.73
C ASN A 45 -20.45 -11.06 9.43
N ASN A 46 -20.18 -11.46 8.19
CA ASN A 46 -18.85 -11.93 7.79
C ASN A 46 -17.80 -10.81 7.91
N VAL A 47 -18.11 -9.60 7.42
CA VAL A 47 -17.24 -8.43 7.53
C VAL A 47 -16.99 -8.07 9.00
N LEU A 48 -18.05 -8.04 9.82
CA LEU A 48 -17.92 -7.77 11.26
C LEU A 48 -17.10 -8.83 12.00
N LEU A 49 -17.19 -10.10 11.60
CA LEU A 49 -16.38 -11.16 12.17
C LEU A 49 -14.88 -10.94 11.89
N GLU A 50 -14.56 -10.60 10.64
CA GLU A 50 -13.20 -10.30 10.19
C GLU A 50 -12.60 -9.10 10.93
N ILE A 51 -13.38 -8.01 11.06
CA ILE A 51 -13.00 -6.82 11.83
C ILE A 51 -12.76 -7.18 13.30
N LYS A 52 -13.67 -7.92 13.94
CA LYS A 52 -13.52 -8.34 15.35
C LYS A 52 -12.27 -9.20 15.56
N GLN A 53 -11.94 -10.08 14.62
CA GLN A 53 -10.69 -10.86 14.66
C GLN A 53 -9.45 -9.96 14.51
N GLY A 54 -9.51 -8.94 13.66
CA GLY A 54 -8.50 -7.88 13.60
C GLY A 54 -8.29 -7.21 14.96
N ILE A 55 -9.37 -6.70 15.55
CA ILE A 55 -9.34 -6.00 16.85
C ILE A 55 -8.78 -6.90 17.95
N GLN A 56 -9.12 -8.20 17.95
CA GLN A 56 -8.56 -9.15 18.91
C GLN A 56 -7.06 -9.36 18.74
N ARG A 57 -6.56 -9.41 17.50
CA ARG A 57 -5.12 -9.49 17.23
C ARG A 57 -4.40 -8.24 17.72
N ASP A 58 -4.96 -7.06 17.48
CA ASP A 58 -4.39 -5.80 17.96
C ASP A 58 -4.34 -5.76 19.50
N LYS A 59 -5.44 -6.14 20.17
CA LYS A 59 -5.53 -6.24 21.65
C LYS A 59 -4.50 -7.23 22.22
N GLN A 60 -4.24 -8.35 21.53
CA GLN A 60 -3.25 -9.35 21.95
C GLN A 60 -1.81 -8.87 21.73
N GLN A 61 -1.53 -8.16 20.64
CA GLN A 61 -0.21 -7.58 20.36
C GLN A 61 0.18 -6.55 21.42
N ASP A 62 -0.74 -5.67 21.81
CA ASP A 62 -0.54 -4.68 22.87
C ASP A 62 -0.25 -5.34 24.24
N SER A 63 -0.83 -6.50 24.50
CA SER A 63 -0.60 -7.25 25.76
C SER A 63 0.77 -7.94 25.80
N SER A 64 1.36 -8.26 24.64
CA SER A 64 2.62 -9.01 24.52
C SER A 64 3.89 -8.14 24.56
N GLN A 65 3.77 -6.82 24.45
CA GLN A 65 4.91 -5.88 24.56
C GLN A 65 5.25 -5.45 26.00
N ILE A 66 4.57 -5.98 27.01
CA ILE A 66 4.91 -5.73 28.42
C ILE A 66 6.05 -6.67 28.86
N PHE A 67 7.26 -6.39 28.41
CA PHE A 67 8.47 -6.91 29.05
C PHE A 67 8.73 -6.09 30.33
N SER A 68 8.61 -6.77 31.47
CA SER A 68 9.10 -6.44 32.82
C SER A 68 9.83 -5.10 33.01
N THR A 69 9.16 -4.11 33.58
CA THR A 69 9.57 -3.46 34.84
C THR A 69 8.46 -2.54 35.34
N ASN A 70 8.13 -2.69 36.62
CA ASN A 70 7.21 -1.89 37.44
C ASN A 70 5.71 -1.92 37.07
N LYS A 71 4.94 -2.56 37.95
CA LYS A 71 3.48 -2.41 38.08
C LYS A 71 3.12 -0.93 38.18
N MET A 72 2.58 -0.36 37.10
CA MET A 72 1.79 0.86 37.15
C MET A 72 0.57 0.69 36.24
N ASP A 73 -0.59 0.64 36.90
CA ASP A 73 -1.96 0.77 36.39
C ASP A 73 -2.41 -0.08 35.19
N ASP A 74 -2.94 -1.26 35.53
CA ASP A 74 -3.70 -2.22 34.71
C ASP A 74 -5.01 -1.66 34.07
N ALA A 75 -5.21 -0.34 34.09
CA ALA A 75 -6.45 0.31 33.64
C ALA A 75 -6.34 1.03 32.28
N LYS A 76 -5.15 1.19 31.70
CA LYS A 76 -4.95 2.01 30.48
C LYS A 76 -4.98 1.26 29.14
N THR A 77 -5.02 -0.07 29.13
CA THR A 77 -5.03 -0.88 27.89
C THR A 77 -6.44 -1.17 27.34
N LYS A 78 -7.51 -0.68 27.98
CA LYS A 78 -8.91 -0.97 27.55
C LYS A 78 -9.58 0.12 26.70
N ASN A 79 -8.94 1.26 26.45
CA ASN A 79 -9.58 2.42 25.81
C ASN A 79 -8.90 2.82 24.48
N GLY A 80 -8.73 1.87 23.57
CA GLY A 80 -8.30 2.13 22.19
C GLY A 80 -9.48 2.54 21.30
N ILE A 81 -9.22 3.36 20.28
CA ILE A 81 -10.14 3.56 19.15
C ILE A 81 -9.65 2.65 18.04
N TYR A 82 -10.55 1.83 17.51
CA TYR A 82 -10.26 0.87 16.45
C TYR A 82 -11.00 1.26 15.19
N ASP A 83 -10.26 1.60 14.15
CA ASP A 83 -10.82 1.97 12.85
C ASP A 83 -10.43 0.91 11.82
N TYR A 84 -11.44 0.33 11.18
CA TYR A 84 -11.24 -0.74 10.23
C TYR A 84 -11.90 -0.38 8.91
N ILE A 85 -11.19 -0.62 7.82
CA ILE A 85 -11.76 -0.48 6.48
C ILE A 85 -11.70 -1.84 5.83
N VAL A 86 -12.85 -2.45 5.56
CA VAL A 86 -12.91 -3.68 4.75
C VAL A 86 -13.36 -3.31 3.35
N LEU A 87 -12.62 -3.75 2.32
CA LEU A 87 -13.07 -3.59 0.94
C LEU A 87 -13.57 -4.92 0.39
N ASP A 88 -14.68 -4.83 -0.32
CA ASP A 88 -15.24 -5.85 -1.19
C ASP A 88 -15.24 -5.29 -2.62
N SER A 89 -15.41 -6.17 -3.60
CA SER A 89 -15.57 -5.89 -5.03
C SER A 89 -16.48 -4.69 -5.36
N ASN A 90 -17.52 -4.44 -4.55
CA ASN A 90 -18.53 -3.43 -4.82
C ASN A 90 -18.77 -2.42 -3.68
N TYR A 91 -18.18 -2.63 -2.51
CA TYR A 91 -18.49 -1.86 -1.31
C TYR A 91 -17.26 -1.62 -0.44
N ILE A 92 -17.28 -0.49 0.27
CA ILE A 92 -16.34 -0.13 1.33
C ILE A 92 -17.12 -0.22 2.64
N TYR A 93 -16.58 -0.94 3.60
CA TYR A 93 -17.13 -1.07 4.94
C TYR A 93 -16.19 -0.34 5.90
N SER A 94 -16.60 0.82 6.40
CA SER A 94 -15.86 1.59 7.39
C SER A 94 -16.42 1.29 8.77
N TYR A 95 -15.58 0.81 9.67
CA TYR A 95 -15.95 0.45 11.03
C TYR A 95 -15.15 1.26 12.04
N GLU A 96 -15.83 1.74 13.09
CA GLU A 96 -15.22 2.42 14.21
C GLU A 96 -15.74 1.80 15.54
N GLU A 97 -14.81 1.41 16.42
CA GLU A 97 -15.07 1.09 17.83
C GLU A 97 -14.32 2.08 18.72
N SER A 98 -15.07 2.98 19.36
CA SER A 98 -14.56 4.00 20.29
C SER A 98 -14.99 3.71 21.73
N PRO A 99 -14.17 4.03 22.76
CA PRO A 99 -14.54 3.80 24.15
C PRO A 99 -15.83 4.55 24.53
N ASN A 100 -16.76 3.83 25.17
CA ASN A 100 -18.07 4.37 25.59
C ASN A 100 -18.98 4.84 24.45
N GLN A 101 -18.73 4.41 23.21
CA GLN A 101 -19.63 4.63 22.09
C GLN A 101 -20.08 3.28 21.51
N THR A 102 -21.31 3.22 21.00
CA THR A 102 -21.77 2.07 20.23
C THR A 102 -20.94 1.99 18.95
N PRO A 103 -20.29 0.85 18.65
CA PRO A 103 -19.53 0.71 17.41
C PRO A 103 -20.40 0.97 16.19
N LYS A 104 -19.80 1.53 15.14
CA LYS A 104 -20.50 1.90 13.91
C LYS A 104 -19.91 1.17 12.72
N LEU A 105 -20.77 0.82 11.77
CA LEU A 105 -20.39 0.29 10.47
C LEU A 105 -21.12 1.09 9.38
N ASP A 106 -20.36 1.82 8.58
CA ASP A 106 -20.85 2.56 7.42
C ASP A 106 -20.49 1.82 6.14
N ILE A 107 -21.52 1.55 5.32
CA ILE A 107 -21.34 0.89 4.03
C ILE A 107 -21.45 1.94 2.93
N GLN A 108 -20.41 2.03 2.10
CA GLN A 108 -20.35 2.90 0.93
C GLN A 108 -20.23 2.05 -0.34
N LYS A 109 -20.88 2.48 -1.43
CA LYS A 109 -20.73 1.80 -2.73
C LYS A 109 -19.40 2.20 -3.33
N PHE A 110 -18.66 1.20 -3.80
CA PHE A 110 -17.45 1.41 -4.58
C PHE A 110 -17.85 1.93 -5.96
N ASP A 111 -17.94 3.24 -6.11
CA ASP A 111 -18.17 3.89 -7.40
C ASP A 111 -16.83 4.20 -8.07
N SER A 112 -16.54 3.54 -9.19
CA SER A 112 -15.35 3.80 -10.01
C SER A 112 -15.40 5.17 -10.72
N ASN A 113 -16.60 5.75 -10.90
CA ASN A 113 -16.84 6.96 -11.69
C ASN A 113 -17.11 8.20 -10.84
N SER A 114 -17.48 8.05 -9.57
CA SER A 114 -17.69 9.18 -8.63
C SER A 114 -16.41 9.95 -8.25
N LEU A 115 -15.22 9.47 -8.66
CA LEU A 115 -13.93 10.12 -8.38
C LEU A 115 -13.52 11.16 -9.44
N LEU A 116 -14.35 11.42 -10.46
CA LEU A 116 -14.06 12.34 -11.57
C LEU A 116 -14.85 13.65 -11.55
N THR A 117 -15.63 13.93 -10.50
CA THR A 117 -16.34 15.23 -10.39
C THR A 117 -16.08 15.88 -9.02
N PRO A 118 -15.43 17.06 -8.97
CA PRO A 118 -15.31 17.82 -7.74
C PRO A 118 -16.68 18.39 -7.39
N LYS A 119 -17.26 17.98 -6.25
CA LYS A 119 -18.35 18.74 -5.61
C LYS A 119 -17.77 19.64 -4.53
N ASN A 120 -18.00 20.93 -4.71
CA ASN A 120 -17.66 22.02 -3.80
C ASN A 120 -18.30 21.86 -2.39
N GLN A 121 -17.52 22.17 -1.34
CA GLN A 121 -17.87 22.57 0.05
C GLN A 121 -18.83 21.63 0.83
N SER A 122 -18.59 21.21 2.08
CA SER A 122 -17.89 21.84 3.20
C SER A 122 -17.64 20.81 4.33
N THR A 123 -16.58 21.04 5.12
CA THR A 123 -16.33 20.63 6.53
C THR A 123 -16.65 19.18 6.96
N VAL A 124 -15.65 18.30 7.00
CA VAL A 124 -14.98 17.75 8.20
C VAL A 124 -13.73 17.02 7.70
N SER A 125 -12.61 17.27 8.35
CA SER A 125 -11.30 16.68 8.10
C SER A 125 -11.32 15.18 8.39
N ASP A 126 -11.20 14.34 7.35
CA ASP A 126 -10.72 12.96 7.47
C ASP A 126 -10.04 12.56 6.15
N ASN A 127 -8.71 12.64 6.14
CA ASN A 127 -7.86 12.17 5.05
C ASN A 127 -7.79 10.63 5.10
N VAL A 128 -8.79 9.98 4.53
CA VAL A 128 -8.78 8.53 4.26
C VAL A 128 -7.93 8.28 3.01
N TYR A 129 -6.68 7.88 3.22
CA TYR A 129 -5.80 7.40 2.15
C TYR A 129 -6.37 6.11 1.55
N THR A 130 -6.99 6.23 0.38
CA THR A 130 -7.37 5.08 -0.44
C THR A 130 -6.20 4.70 -1.35
N ASN A 131 -5.66 3.49 -1.16
CA ASN A 131 -4.81 2.84 -2.16
C ASN A 131 -5.67 2.48 -3.39
N LYS A 132 -5.85 3.42 -4.32
CA LYS A 132 -6.51 3.19 -5.60
C LYS A 132 -5.91 4.08 -6.69
N SER A 133 -4.92 3.56 -7.42
CA SER A 133 -4.89 3.62 -8.89
C SER A 133 -3.64 2.89 -9.43
N LEU A 134 -3.86 1.80 -10.16
CA LEU A 134 -2.96 1.28 -11.21
C LEU A 134 -3.84 0.42 -12.12
N ALA A 135 -4.66 1.11 -12.92
CA ALA A 135 -5.38 0.50 -14.04
C ALA A 135 -4.47 0.55 -15.28
N THR A 136 -3.94 -0.60 -15.66
CA THR A 136 -3.07 -0.79 -16.82
C THR A 136 -3.79 -0.55 -18.15
N SER A 137 -3.15 0.21 -19.04
CA SER A 137 -3.45 0.21 -20.48
C SER A 137 -2.63 -0.89 -21.16
N LEU A 138 -3.31 -1.84 -21.80
CA LEU A 138 -2.71 -2.81 -22.74
C LEU A 138 -2.46 -2.07 -24.06
N VAL A 139 -1.19 -1.86 -24.43
CA VAL A 139 -0.84 -1.24 -25.71
C VAL A 139 -0.18 -2.24 -26.64
N ALA A 140 -0.75 -2.33 -27.84
CA ALA A 140 -0.22 -3.08 -28.98
C ALA A 140 1.22 -2.63 -29.31
N ALA A 141 2.00 -3.57 -29.87
CA ALA A 141 3.38 -3.31 -30.29
C ALA A 141 3.44 -2.07 -31.21
N GLY A 142 4.13 -1.01 -30.77
CA GLY A 142 4.32 0.23 -31.53
C GLY A 142 3.59 1.48 -31.00
N SER A 143 2.74 1.37 -29.98
CA SER A 143 2.12 2.53 -29.33
C SER A 143 3.04 3.14 -28.26
N PRO A 144 3.03 4.48 -28.05
CA PRO A 144 3.74 5.10 -26.93
C PRO A 144 3.36 4.42 -25.62
N PHE A 145 4.35 4.21 -24.75
CA PHE A 145 4.10 3.76 -23.39
C PHE A 145 3.23 4.79 -22.69
N VAL A 146 2.09 4.34 -22.16
CA VAL A 146 1.16 5.15 -21.37
C VAL A 146 1.01 4.51 -20.00
N ILE A 147 1.26 5.29 -18.96
CA ILE A 147 0.85 5.01 -17.59
C ILE A 147 -0.63 5.43 -17.52
N GLY A 148 -1.52 4.43 -17.42
CA GLY A 148 -2.95 4.63 -17.64
C GLY A 148 -3.64 5.64 -16.72
N ASP A 149 -2.97 6.04 -15.63
CA ASP A 149 -3.47 6.88 -14.55
C ASP A 149 -2.48 7.96 -14.09
N GLY A 150 -1.49 8.30 -14.92
CA GLY A 150 -0.57 9.37 -14.59
C GLY A 150 0.65 9.44 -15.50
N ILE A 151 1.78 9.84 -14.92
CA ILE A 151 3.04 10.05 -15.63
C ILE A 151 4.17 9.29 -14.95
N GLY A 152 5.21 8.95 -15.71
CA GLY A 152 6.34 8.24 -15.15
C GLY A 152 7.20 7.49 -16.14
N GLY A 153 8.11 6.70 -15.59
CA GLY A 153 9.07 5.93 -16.35
C GLY A 153 9.19 4.51 -15.83
N ARG A 154 9.43 3.58 -16.76
CA ARG A 154 9.70 2.18 -16.47
C ARG A 154 10.97 1.71 -17.16
N GLN A 155 11.86 1.13 -16.38
CA GLN A 155 13.01 0.37 -16.87
C GLN A 155 12.76 -1.13 -16.63
N ASN A 156 12.67 -1.90 -17.71
CA ASN A 156 12.56 -3.36 -17.61
C ASN A 156 13.95 -4.01 -17.56
N ILE A 157 14.04 -5.14 -16.86
CA ILE A 157 15.24 -5.98 -16.75
C ILE A 157 14.85 -7.40 -17.16
N VAL A 158 15.32 -7.83 -18.32
CA VAL A 158 15.09 -9.17 -18.88
C VAL A 158 16.20 -10.09 -18.38
N LYS A 159 16.04 -10.56 -17.14
CA LYS A 159 16.92 -11.53 -16.48
C LYS A 159 16.09 -12.35 -15.51
N THR A 160 16.25 -13.67 -15.57
CA THR A 160 15.60 -14.60 -14.64
C THR A 160 16.38 -14.71 -13.32
N GLY A 161 15.67 -15.05 -12.25
CA GLY A 161 16.21 -15.33 -10.92
C GLY A 161 15.10 -15.34 -9.88
N GLY A 162 15.43 -15.76 -8.66
CA GLY A 162 14.48 -15.85 -7.53
C GLY A 162 14.11 -14.51 -6.93
N TYR A 163 15.03 -13.54 -6.95
CA TYR A 163 14.75 -12.17 -6.51
C TYR A 163 15.58 -11.09 -7.19
N LEU A 164 15.02 -9.89 -7.22
CA LEU A 164 15.73 -8.65 -7.48
C LEU A 164 16.11 -8.00 -6.15
N SER A 165 17.31 -7.43 -6.07
CA SER A 165 17.67 -6.46 -5.03
C SER A 165 18.28 -5.20 -5.62
N THR A 166 18.01 -4.05 -4.99
CA THR A 166 18.53 -2.76 -5.42
C THR A 166 18.63 -1.82 -4.23
N LYS A 167 19.61 -0.93 -4.25
CA LYS A 167 19.64 0.24 -3.39
C LYS A 167 18.88 1.37 -4.08
N LEU A 168 17.79 1.82 -3.48
CA LEU A 168 16.99 2.95 -3.94
C LEU A 168 17.33 4.15 -3.08
N HIS A 169 17.88 5.19 -3.69
CA HIS A 169 17.99 6.50 -3.05
C HIS A 169 16.68 7.25 -3.23
N LEU A 170 16.03 7.56 -2.12
CA LEU A 170 14.76 8.26 -2.07
C LEU A 170 14.96 9.74 -2.37
N PRO A 171 14.06 10.36 -3.13
CA PRO A 171 14.16 11.77 -3.44
C PRO A 171 14.01 12.63 -2.19
N ASN A 172 14.60 13.81 -2.21
CA ASN A 172 14.31 14.84 -1.23
C ASN A 172 12.93 15.47 -1.52
N GLU A 173 12.40 16.23 -0.56
CA GLU A 173 11.03 16.77 -0.67
C GLU A 173 10.83 17.73 -1.85
N THR A 174 11.87 18.41 -2.34
CA THR A 174 11.75 19.32 -3.50
C THR A 174 11.68 18.58 -4.84
N GLN A 175 12.02 17.30 -4.84
CA GLN A 175 12.00 16.41 -6.00
C GLN A 175 10.69 15.63 -6.10
N VAL A 176 9.75 15.83 -5.17
CA VAL A 176 8.45 15.17 -5.13
C VAL A 176 7.35 16.21 -5.10
N GLU A 177 6.46 16.12 -6.07
CA GLU A 177 5.23 16.89 -6.16
C GLU A 177 4.16 15.94 -6.67
N GLU A 178 3.35 15.40 -5.76
CA GLU A 178 2.25 14.52 -6.10
C GLU A 178 1.00 15.34 -6.44
N GLU A 179 0.23 14.92 -7.45
CA GLU A 179 -1.15 15.37 -7.63
C GLU A 179 -2.10 14.50 -6.80
N ILE A 180 -1.98 13.17 -6.97
CA ILE A 180 -2.75 12.18 -6.21
C ILE A 180 -1.82 11.34 -5.33
N ALA A 181 -0.76 10.78 -5.92
CA ALA A 181 0.25 10.01 -5.19
C ALA A 181 1.54 9.87 -6.00
N ALA A 182 2.69 9.82 -5.34
CA ALA A 182 3.98 9.50 -5.97
C ALA A 182 4.50 8.14 -5.51
N TYR A 183 5.00 7.32 -6.45
CA TYR A 183 5.51 5.98 -6.16
C TYR A 183 6.91 5.77 -6.70
N ASN A 184 7.73 5.06 -5.91
CA ASN A 184 9.02 4.51 -6.32
C ASN A 184 9.03 3.03 -5.99
N TYR A 185 9.02 2.18 -7.02
CA TYR A 185 8.86 0.75 -6.81
C TYR A 185 9.61 -0.10 -7.82
N SER A 186 9.84 -1.34 -7.40
CA SER A 186 10.23 -2.43 -8.28
C SER A 186 9.09 -3.45 -8.36
N GLY A 187 9.33 -4.60 -8.97
CA GLY A 187 8.32 -5.58 -9.23
C GLY A 187 8.68 -6.46 -10.42
N PHE A 188 7.68 -7.16 -10.92
CA PHE A 188 7.85 -8.08 -12.03
C PHE A 188 6.60 -8.28 -12.86
N SER A 189 6.82 -8.86 -14.05
CA SER A 189 5.81 -9.48 -14.89
C SER A 189 6.07 -11.00 -14.94
N ALA A 190 5.01 -11.80 -14.83
CA ALA A 190 5.06 -13.26 -14.87
C ALA A 190 3.76 -13.84 -15.46
N GLY A 191 3.70 -13.99 -16.78
CA GLY A 191 2.50 -14.41 -17.50
C GLY A 191 1.35 -13.42 -17.30
N THR A 192 0.32 -13.82 -16.54
CA THR A 192 -0.80 -12.94 -16.21
C THR A 192 -0.60 -12.16 -14.91
N TYR A 193 0.49 -12.44 -14.17
CA TYR A 193 0.78 -11.76 -12.92
C TYR A 193 1.62 -10.51 -13.14
N GLU A 194 1.27 -9.47 -12.40
CA GLU A 194 2.03 -8.22 -12.29
C GLU A 194 2.16 -7.87 -10.81
N ALA A 195 3.38 -7.58 -10.36
CA ALA A 195 3.61 -7.12 -8.99
C ALA A 195 4.22 -5.72 -8.99
N ASP A 196 3.70 -4.84 -8.14
CA ASP A 196 4.17 -3.48 -7.88
C ASP A 196 4.56 -3.41 -6.40
N MET A 197 5.85 -3.26 -6.11
CA MET A 197 6.46 -3.53 -4.79
C MET A 197 7.50 -2.46 -4.46
N GLY A 198 7.21 -1.57 -3.53
CA GLY A 198 8.13 -0.52 -3.14
C GLY A 198 7.53 0.45 -2.16
N LEU A 199 7.56 1.73 -2.53
CA LEU A 199 7.23 2.83 -1.64
C LEU A 199 6.28 3.83 -2.29
N VAL A 200 5.36 4.35 -1.48
CA VAL A 200 4.50 5.48 -1.80
C VAL A 200 4.88 6.67 -0.93
N TYR A 201 4.87 7.87 -1.50
CA TYR A 201 5.11 9.09 -0.75
C TYR A 201 3.89 9.42 0.13
N ASP A 202 4.15 9.89 1.34
CA ASP A 202 3.13 10.35 2.27
C ASP A 202 3.56 11.69 2.85
N SER A 203 2.74 12.70 2.61
CA SER A 203 2.93 14.09 3.03
C SER A 203 2.44 14.38 4.45
N SER A 204 1.95 13.38 5.19
CA SER A 204 1.25 13.52 6.47
C SER A 204 1.72 12.55 7.57
N VAL A 205 3.02 12.30 7.65
CA VAL A 205 3.64 11.41 8.65
C VAL A 205 4.33 12.20 9.77
N GLY A 206 5.00 11.50 10.69
CA GLY A 206 5.66 12.10 11.84
C GLY A 206 4.69 12.52 12.94
N PRO A 207 5.20 13.07 14.06
CA PRO A 207 4.37 13.60 15.12
C PRO A 207 3.42 14.69 14.59
N GLY A 208 2.12 14.50 14.84
CA GLY A 208 1.09 15.44 14.40
C GLY A 208 0.98 15.60 12.88
N SER A 209 1.40 14.61 12.09
CA SER A 209 1.31 14.63 10.62
C SER A 209 2.04 15.81 9.97
N SER A 210 3.16 16.23 10.57
CA SER A 210 3.93 17.42 10.19
C SER A 210 5.14 17.13 9.31
N SER A 211 5.41 15.85 9.02
CA SER A 211 6.57 15.39 8.26
C SER A 211 6.14 14.66 6.99
N LYS A 212 7.10 14.45 6.09
CA LYS A 212 6.91 13.69 4.86
C LYS A 212 7.82 12.47 4.85
N GLY A 213 7.42 11.43 4.15
CA GLY A 213 8.21 10.20 4.08
C GLY A 213 7.68 9.21 3.06
N TRP A 214 8.33 8.04 3.02
CA TRP A 214 8.03 6.98 2.09
C TRP A 214 7.52 5.74 2.82
N LYS A 215 6.27 5.35 2.54
CA LYS A 215 5.60 4.20 3.16
C LYS A 215 5.71 2.95 2.27
N PRO A 216 5.99 1.77 2.85
CA PRO A 216 5.96 0.50 2.14
C PRO A 216 4.60 0.20 1.53
N THR A 217 4.59 -0.21 0.27
CA THR A 217 3.39 -0.64 -0.45
C THR A 217 3.69 -1.83 -1.35
N MET A 218 2.72 -2.73 -1.48
CA MET A 218 2.82 -3.94 -2.27
C MET A 218 1.45 -4.30 -2.84
N VAL A 219 1.41 -4.55 -4.14
CA VAL A 219 0.22 -5.03 -4.84
C VAL A 219 0.63 -6.12 -5.82
N VAL A 220 -0.08 -7.25 -5.78
CA VAL A 220 0.08 -8.33 -6.76
C VAL A 220 -1.25 -8.51 -7.49
N LYS A 221 -1.21 -8.48 -8.81
CA LYS A 221 -2.36 -8.56 -9.70
C LYS A 221 -2.28 -9.82 -10.55
N LYS A 222 -3.44 -10.31 -10.97
CA LYS A 222 -3.61 -11.34 -12.00
C LYS A 222 -4.59 -10.80 -13.03
N GLY A 223 -4.09 -10.46 -14.22
CA GLY A 223 -4.83 -9.63 -15.16
C GLY A 223 -5.10 -8.25 -14.57
N THR A 224 -6.36 -7.83 -14.53
CA THR A 224 -6.79 -6.52 -14.00
C THR A 224 -7.19 -6.55 -12.52
N SER A 225 -7.24 -7.72 -11.89
CA SER A 225 -7.70 -7.89 -10.51
C SER A 225 -6.52 -8.09 -9.56
N VAL A 226 -6.68 -7.62 -8.32
CA VAL A 226 -5.75 -7.97 -7.23
C VAL A 226 -5.81 -9.48 -7.00
N ALA A 227 -4.67 -10.16 -7.12
CA ALA A 227 -4.56 -11.61 -7.00
C ALA A 227 -4.59 -12.07 -5.55
N SER A 228 -4.03 -11.27 -4.65
CA SER A 228 -3.95 -11.52 -3.21
C SER A 228 -3.74 -10.20 -2.48
N SER A 229 -4.35 -10.04 -1.31
CA SER A 229 -3.98 -8.96 -0.40
C SER A 229 -2.52 -9.11 0.03
N SER A 230 -1.88 -8.00 0.36
CA SER A 230 -0.52 -8.01 0.89
C SER A 230 -0.54 -7.60 2.35
N ASP A 231 0.04 -8.43 3.21
CA ASP A 231 0.10 -8.25 4.64
C ASP A 231 1.52 -7.93 5.09
N LEU A 232 1.64 -7.17 6.17
CA LEU A 232 2.90 -7.01 6.87
C LEU A 232 3.18 -8.26 7.71
N ILE A 233 4.43 -8.72 7.66
CA ILE A 233 4.87 -9.79 8.54
C ILE A 233 4.98 -9.26 9.97
N ALA A 234 4.48 -10.06 10.92
CA ALA A 234 4.51 -9.73 12.33
C ALA A 234 5.93 -9.34 12.78
N GLY A 235 6.02 -8.23 13.52
CA GLY A 235 7.31 -7.66 13.97
C GLY A 235 7.98 -6.71 12.97
N TYR A 236 7.42 -6.51 11.77
CA TYR A 236 7.98 -5.62 10.73
C TYR A 236 7.05 -4.47 10.33
N SER A 237 6.10 -4.09 11.20
CA SER A 237 5.11 -3.03 10.95
C SER A 237 5.56 -1.62 11.33
N ASN A 238 6.75 -1.46 11.93
CA ASN A 238 7.17 -0.18 12.53
C ASN A 238 7.25 1.01 11.55
N VAL A 239 7.32 0.77 10.23
CA VAL A 239 7.39 1.81 9.19
C VAL A 239 6.02 1.99 8.52
N GLN A 240 4.98 2.15 9.33
CA GLN A 240 3.59 2.34 8.90
C GLN A 240 2.92 3.42 9.76
N ALA A 241 1.63 3.69 9.51
CA ALA A 241 0.82 4.69 10.22
C ALA A 241 1.50 6.06 10.30
N ALA A 242 1.98 6.49 11.47
CA ALA A 242 2.63 7.79 11.63
C ALA A 242 4.13 7.75 11.26
N ASN A 243 4.72 6.59 11.01
CA ASN A 243 6.12 6.45 10.64
C ASN A 243 6.29 6.15 9.14
N ALA A 244 7.48 6.43 8.61
CA ALA A 244 7.86 6.23 7.21
C ALA A 244 9.38 6.23 7.04
N TYR A 245 9.89 5.75 5.89
CA TYR A 245 11.29 5.95 5.53
C TYR A 245 11.56 7.43 5.22
N SER A 246 12.70 7.94 5.69
CA SER A 246 13.09 9.34 5.55
C SER A 246 13.27 9.70 4.07
N PRO A 247 12.79 10.88 3.63
CA PRO A 247 13.23 11.47 2.37
C PRO A 247 14.77 11.64 2.36
N ASP A 248 15.34 11.75 1.16
CA ASP A 248 16.79 11.93 0.96
C ASP A 248 17.65 10.86 1.64
N SER A 249 17.17 9.62 1.66
CA SER A 249 17.86 8.50 2.31
C SER A 249 17.89 7.27 1.41
N ASP A 250 18.85 6.38 1.67
CA ASP A 250 18.96 5.11 0.98
C ASP A 250 18.08 4.05 1.65
N VAL A 251 17.36 3.29 0.84
CA VAL A 251 16.75 2.02 1.23
C VAL A 251 17.32 0.89 0.38
N VAL A 252 17.39 -0.31 0.95
CA VAL A 252 17.66 -1.55 0.20
C VAL A 252 16.34 -2.28 0.03
N LEU A 253 15.90 -2.42 -1.22
CA LEU A 253 14.68 -3.09 -1.63
C LEU A 253 15.03 -4.48 -2.18
N TYR A 254 14.33 -5.50 -1.69
CA TYR A 254 14.33 -6.85 -2.21
C TYR A 254 12.91 -7.25 -2.64
N VAL A 255 12.82 -7.91 -3.78
CA VAL A 255 11.56 -8.36 -4.38
C VAL A 255 11.70 -9.81 -4.82
N TRP A 256 10.95 -10.71 -4.17
CA TRP A 256 10.84 -12.11 -4.54
C TRP A 256 9.52 -12.36 -5.25
N HIS A 257 9.57 -12.94 -6.45
CA HIS A 257 8.36 -13.40 -7.14
C HIS A 257 7.80 -14.68 -6.52
N ASN A 258 8.66 -15.45 -5.84
CA ASN A 258 8.29 -16.67 -5.14
C ASN A 258 9.28 -16.94 -3.99
N TYR A 259 8.86 -16.62 -2.77
CA TYR A 259 9.50 -16.95 -1.52
C TYR A 259 8.57 -17.91 -0.77
N GLU A 260 8.95 -19.19 -0.71
CA GLU A 260 8.15 -20.24 -0.06
C GLU A 260 6.68 -20.26 -0.54
N GLY A 261 6.47 -20.01 -1.84
CA GLY A 261 5.17 -19.98 -2.47
C GLY A 261 4.48 -18.61 -2.53
N LYS A 262 4.98 -17.62 -1.78
CA LYS A 262 4.40 -16.28 -1.70
C LYS A 262 5.20 -15.26 -2.50
N VAL A 263 4.58 -14.16 -2.88
CA VAL A 263 5.33 -12.98 -3.30
C VAL A 263 5.76 -12.25 -2.03
N ARG A 264 7.03 -11.82 -1.95
CA ARG A 264 7.59 -11.16 -0.76
C ARG A 264 8.36 -9.89 -1.14
N MET A 265 8.18 -8.84 -0.37
CA MET A 265 9.01 -7.64 -0.37
C MET A 265 9.76 -7.52 0.94
N LYS A 266 11.02 -7.09 0.90
CA LYS A 266 11.75 -6.61 2.07
C LYS A 266 12.35 -5.25 1.76
N ILE A 267 12.16 -4.29 2.65
CA ILE A 267 12.80 -2.98 2.61
C ILE A 267 13.59 -2.80 3.89
N THR A 268 14.81 -2.28 3.80
CA THR A 268 15.58 -1.84 4.97
C THR A 268 16.13 -0.46 4.71
N GLY A 269 15.95 0.46 5.66
CA GLY A 269 16.32 1.85 5.49
C GLY A 269 16.18 2.66 6.77
N THR A 270 16.45 3.95 6.69
CA THR A 270 16.31 4.86 7.84
C THR A 270 14.90 5.41 7.90
N ALA A 271 14.17 5.08 8.96
CA ALA A 271 12.85 5.63 9.24
C ALA A 271 12.95 6.95 10.03
N ILE A 272 11.88 7.74 9.98
CA ILE A 272 11.78 9.02 10.71
C ILE A 272 11.62 8.83 12.23
N CYS A 273 11.04 7.70 12.66
CA CYS A 273 10.82 7.35 14.06
C CYS A 273 11.21 5.89 14.34
N THR A 274 11.28 5.52 15.62
CA THR A 274 11.58 4.14 16.09
C THR A 274 10.40 3.18 15.95
N ASP A 275 9.18 3.70 16.00
CA ASP A 275 7.94 2.91 16.11
C ASP A 275 6.83 3.47 15.21
N GLN A 276 5.81 2.64 14.93
CA GLN A 276 4.68 2.95 14.07
C GLN A 276 3.86 4.18 14.53
N GLY A 277 3.82 4.44 15.84
CA GLY A 277 3.12 5.58 16.43
C GLY A 277 3.91 6.88 16.40
N CYS A 278 5.16 6.84 15.94
CA CYS A 278 6.11 7.96 16.00
C CYS A 278 6.27 8.55 17.41
N SER A 279 6.17 7.72 18.46
CA SER A 279 6.27 8.23 19.83
C SER A 279 7.68 8.74 20.17
N HIS A 280 8.69 8.27 19.44
CA HIS A 280 10.06 8.77 19.48
C HIS A 280 10.55 9.13 18.08
N THR A 281 10.92 10.41 17.88
CA THR A 281 11.37 10.99 16.60
C THR A 281 12.81 10.68 16.23
N GLN A 282 13.40 9.65 16.85
CA GLN A 282 14.76 9.26 16.56
C GLN A 282 14.80 8.50 15.23
N LYS A 283 15.59 9.02 14.28
CA LYS A 283 15.89 8.32 13.04
C LYS A 283 16.50 6.96 13.34
N THR A 284 15.87 5.90 12.83
CA THR A 284 16.20 4.52 13.19
C THR A 284 16.24 3.64 11.96
N ALA A 285 17.26 2.77 11.87
CA ALA A 285 17.32 1.75 10.84
C ALA A 285 16.24 0.69 11.11
N LEU A 286 15.25 0.60 10.23
CA LEU A 286 14.14 -0.33 10.35
C LEU A 286 14.03 -1.20 9.09
N THR A 287 13.41 -2.36 9.27
CA THR A 287 13.08 -3.29 8.20
C THR A 287 11.57 -3.44 8.11
N THR A 288 11.05 -3.44 6.90
CA THR A 288 9.67 -3.83 6.59
C THR A 288 9.69 -5.08 5.75
N ILE A 289 8.84 -6.05 6.08
CA ILE A 289 8.60 -7.23 5.24
C ILE A 289 7.10 -7.32 4.96
N MET A 290 6.74 -7.40 3.68
CA MET A 290 5.37 -7.60 3.21
C MET A 290 5.28 -8.86 2.35
N GLU A 291 4.16 -9.56 2.44
CA GLU A 291 3.88 -10.77 1.67
C GLU A 291 2.43 -10.86 1.24
N THR A 292 2.15 -11.62 0.19
CA THR A 292 0.78 -12.03 -0.11
C THR A 292 0.17 -12.85 1.02
N ALA A 293 -1.04 -12.49 1.44
CA ALA A 293 -1.79 -13.09 2.56
C ALA A 293 -2.31 -14.50 2.26
N SER A 294 -2.68 -14.75 1.01
CA SER A 294 -3.39 -15.96 0.59
C SER A 294 -2.50 -17.20 0.56
N SER A 295 -3.13 -18.37 0.39
CA SER A 295 -2.46 -19.60 -0.01
C SER A 295 -1.55 -19.35 -1.22
N SER A 296 -0.30 -19.82 -1.10
CA SER A 296 0.76 -19.80 -2.12
C SER A 296 0.32 -19.48 -3.56
N LEU A 297 0.75 -18.33 -4.10
CA LEU A 297 0.57 -17.98 -5.51
C LEU A 297 1.45 -18.83 -6.44
N ASN A 298 2.55 -19.40 -5.92
CA ASN A 298 3.47 -20.29 -6.65
C ASN A 298 3.89 -19.77 -8.04
N ILE A 299 4.26 -18.49 -8.14
CA ILE A 299 4.66 -17.91 -9.43
C ILE A 299 6.02 -18.50 -9.83
N SER A 300 6.04 -19.43 -10.77
CA SER A 300 7.25 -20.20 -11.11
C SER A 300 8.12 -19.54 -12.18
N ASN A 301 7.50 -18.88 -13.16
CA ASN A 301 8.20 -18.34 -14.33
C ASN A 301 8.11 -16.81 -14.33
N LEU A 302 9.27 -16.17 -14.30
CA LEU A 302 9.42 -14.73 -14.38
C LEU A 302 9.74 -14.31 -15.81
N ASP A 303 9.00 -13.35 -16.35
CA ASP A 303 9.29 -12.79 -17.68
C ASP A 303 10.37 -11.70 -17.58
N LYS A 304 10.23 -10.80 -16.61
CA LYS A 304 11.10 -9.65 -16.39
C LYS A 304 10.88 -9.02 -15.03
N TRP A 305 11.91 -8.36 -14.53
CA TRP A 305 11.79 -7.38 -13.45
C TRP A 305 11.53 -5.98 -14.01
N LYS A 306 11.05 -5.08 -13.17
CA LYS A 306 10.81 -3.68 -13.53
C LYS A 306 11.24 -2.72 -12.41
N LEU A 307 11.69 -1.53 -12.80
CA LEU A 307 11.99 -0.40 -11.92
C LEU A 307 11.18 0.80 -12.39
N LEU A 308 10.47 1.47 -11.49
CA LEU A 308 9.54 2.54 -11.82
C LEU A 308 9.67 3.73 -10.87
N SER A 309 9.41 4.91 -11.41
CA SER A 309 9.07 6.12 -10.65
C SER A 309 7.89 6.77 -11.36
N THR A 310 6.82 7.02 -10.62
CA THR A 310 5.54 7.49 -11.18
C THR A 310 4.90 8.55 -10.30
N VAL A 311 4.01 9.33 -10.91
CA VAL A 311 3.03 10.19 -10.24
C VAL A 311 1.66 9.84 -10.80
N VAL A 312 0.73 9.46 -9.92
CA VAL A 312 -0.69 9.32 -10.27
C VAL A 312 -1.28 10.71 -10.37
N SER A 313 -1.90 10.99 -11.52
CA SER A 313 -2.27 12.34 -11.92
C SER A 313 -3.40 12.29 -12.96
N SER A 314 -4.42 13.12 -12.75
CA SER A 314 -5.50 13.30 -13.73
C SER A 314 -5.14 14.34 -14.81
N ALA A 315 -4.20 15.23 -14.49
CA ALA A 315 -3.78 16.33 -15.36
C ALA A 315 -2.40 16.13 -16.03
N ASN A 316 -1.79 14.96 -15.88
CA ASN A 316 -0.42 14.65 -16.28
C ASN A 316 0.62 15.63 -15.70
N LYS A 317 0.46 16.00 -14.43
CA LYS A 317 1.31 16.92 -13.66
C LYS A 317 1.99 16.22 -12.50
N GLY A 318 3.07 16.84 -12.03
CA GLY A 318 3.78 16.44 -10.82
C GLY A 318 5.25 16.13 -11.08
N LYS A 319 5.95 15.80 -9.99
CA LYS A 319 7.37 15.50 -9.99
C LYS A 319 7.65 14.30 -9.10
N ASN A 320 8.56 13.47 -9.53
CA ASN A 320 9.11 12.40 -8.71
C ASN A 320 10.49 12.03 -9.23
N LYS A 321 11.30 11.40 -8.39
CA LYS A 321 12.60 10.89 -8.77
C LYS A 321 12.91 9.61 -8.03
N ALA A 322 13.54 8.67 -8.71
CA ALA A 322 14.16 7.50 -8.12
C ALA A 322 15.57 7.30 -8.68
N VAL A 323 16.51 6.94 -7.81
CA VAL A 323 17.84 6.49 -8.23
C VAL A 323 18.05 5.07 -7.72
N TYR A 324 17.95 4.10 -8.61
CA TYR A 324 18.20 2.69 -8.34
C TYR A 324 19.67 2.40 -8.65
N SER A 325 20.40 1.82 -7.71
CA SER A 325 21.82 1.47 -7.85
C SER A 325 22.09 0.10 -7.25
N SER A 326 23.26 -0.48 -7.56
CA SER A 326 23.62 -1.82 -7.08
C SER A 326 22.55 -2.88 -7.42
N ILE A 327 21.99 -2.78 -8.63
CA ILE A 327 20.87 -3.62 -9.08
C ILE A 327 21.36 -5.05 -9.32
N LYS A 328 20.78 -6.02 -8.62
CA LYS A 328 21.21 -7.42 -8.65
C LYS A 328 20.02 -8.35 -8.82
N VAL A 329 20.24 -9.49 -9.47
CA VAL A 329 19.33 -10.63 -9.47
C VAL A 329 20.07 -11.82 -8.88
N ASP A 330 19.53 -12.43 -7.83
CA ASP A 330 20.17 -13.50 -7.06
C ASP A 330 21.62 -13.15 -6.66
N ASP A 331 21.79 -11.98 -6.03
CA ASP A 331 23.06 -11.35 -5.64
C ASP A 331 24.07 -11.04 -6.76
N ASN A 332 23.77 -11.40 -8.01
CA ASN A 332 24.62 -11.13 -9.15
C ASN A 332 24.25 -9.78 -9.79
N PRO A 333 25.23 -8.87 -10.03
CA PRO A 333 24.97 -7.61 -10.73
C PRO A 333 24.28 -7.85 -12.08
N VAL A 334 23.26 -7.03 -12.37
CA VAL A 334 22.56 -7.08 -13.65
C VAL A 334 23.49 -6.51 -14.74
N PRO A 335 23.80 -7.26 -15.82
CA PRO A 335 24.61 -6.74 -16.90
C PRO A 335 23.82 -5.71 -17.72
N SER A 336 24.51 -4.71 -18.30
CA SER A 336 23.88 -3.65 -19.11
C SER A 336 23.01 -4.19 -20.25
N SER A 337 23.33 -5.36 -20.81
CA SER A 337 22.58 -6.03 -21.87
C SER A 337 21.21 -6.57 -21.43
N ALA A 338 20.98 -6.79 -20.14
CA ALA A 338 19.70 -7.28 -19.63
C ALA A 338 18.65 -6.16 -19.51
N PHE A 339 19.06 -4.89 -19.56
CA PHE A 339 18.14 -3.78 -19.44
C PHE A 339 17.56 -3.40 -20.81
N SER A 340 16.23 -3.49 -20.96
CA SER A 340 15.54 -3.10 -22.19
C SER A 340 15.62 -1.60 -22.47
N THR A 341 15.17 -1.18 -23.66
CA THR A 341 14.91 0.24 -23.94
C THR A 341 13.96 0.81 -22.87
N PRO A 342 14.29 1.97 -22.27
CA PRO A 342 13.41 2.61 -21.29
C PRO A 342 12.07 2.98 -21.90
N LEU A 343 11.02 2.90 -21.08
CA LEU A 343 9.68 3.32 -21.42
C LEU A 343 9.36 4.59 -20.65
N THR A 344 9.07 5.68 -21.37
CA THR A 344 9.04 7.04 -20.80
C THR A 344 7.76 7.76 -21.17
N GLU A 345 7.13 8.38 -20.18
CA GLU A 345 6.04 9.34 -20.35
C GLU A 345 6.28 10.51 -19.39
N LYS A 346 6.51 11.71 -19.92
CA LYS A 346 6.87 12.91 -19.13
C LYS A 346 8.03 12.64 -18.14
N THR A 347 8.99 11.83 -18.59
CA THR A 347 10.03 11.28 -17.74
C THR A 347 11.33 11.12 -18.52
N THR A 348 12.45 11.35 -17.86
CA THR A 348 13.78 11.01 -18.37
C THR A 348 14.31 9.81 -17.60
N ILE A 349 14.82 8.80 -18.32
CA ILE A 349 15.52 7.66 -17.73
C ILE A 349 16.95 7.65 -18.23
N THR A 350 17.91 7.69 -17.31
CA THR A 350 19.33 7.55 -17.62
C THR A 350 19.90 6.30 -16.95
N ARG A 351 20.94 5.75 -17.58
CA ARG A 351 21.72 4.62 -17.06
C ARG A 351 23.19 4.97 -17.11
N ASP A 352 23.93 4.68 -16.06
CA ASP A 352 25.38 4.85 -16.03
C ASP A 352 26.11 3.50 -16.18
N ALA A 353 27.44 3.56 -16.28
CA ALA A 353 28.29 2.37 -16.36
C ALA A 353 28.35 1.58 -15.04
N ASN A 354 27.89 2.16 -13.93
CA ASN A 354 27.94 1.59 -12.59
C ASN A 354 26.65 0.88 -12.19
N ASN A 355 25.81 0.52 -13.19
CA ASN A 355 24.55 -0.17 -12.96
C ASN A 355 23.58 0.65 -12.08
N THR A 356 23.56 1.96 -12.32
CA THR A 356 22.59 2.91 -11.76
C THR A 356 21.55 3.26 -12.82
N VAL A 357 20.28 3.24 -12.45
CA VAL A 357 19.14 3.72 -13.23
C VAL A 357 18.56 4.94 -12.50
N THR A 358 18.58 6.10 -13.13
CA THR A 358 17.90 7.30 -12.63
C THR A 358 16.64 7.54 -13.43
N ILE A 359 15.50 7.64 -12.75
CA ILE A 359 14.19 7.95 -13.33
C ILE A 359 13.75 9.30 -12.76
N THR A 360 13.58 10.31 -13.62
CA THR A 360 13.16 11.66 -13.24
C THR A 360 11.87 12.02 -13.95
N VAL A 361 10.78 12.10 -13.20
CA VAL A 361 9.43 12.45 -13.68
C VAL A 361 9.24 13.96 -13.56
N SER A 362 8.82 14.59 -14.66
CA SER A 362 8.58 16.04 -14.76
C SER A 362 7.37 16.29 -15.68
N GLY A 363 6.20 16.48 -15.07
CA GLY A 363 4.89 16.68 -15.72
C GLY A 363 4.58 18.10 -16.11
#